data_AF-A2E575-F1
#
_entry.id   AF-A2E575-F1
#
_cell.length_a   1.000
_cell.length_b   1.000
_cell.length_c   1.000
_cell.angle_alpha   90.00
_cell.angle_beta   90.00
_cell.angle_gamma   90.00
#
_symmetry.space_group_name_H-M   'P 1'
#
loop_
_entity.id
_entity.type
_entity.pdbx_description
1 polymer ?
#
loop_
_entity_poly.entity_id
_entity_poly.type
_entity_poly.pdbx_seq_one_letter_code
_entity_poly.pdbx_strand_id
1 'polypeptide(L)'
;MKNAKRFSWSEYFGNADKVNQTHNGTALYDTTSPKNYYVFVCTFKECKENGAIYIERNNEIYTLLEDSIFSRCKSTSQNGGGSVYFYGYLAGHIVQQRNCYFKSIATSECMAFQQYVQYYNYAFEISVSNCGESVEEKSTTFGIIAGDVQIANNNITYNKCRIKSSIYSYPLDTSGYCNFSTFRENNQTGSNSLVLGTLSDSEKQTVSYCNVIENKCGTDNDQVLFRCKYNTTIDHCAFLKNTAVYLFYIDFEGFIMTISDSFVDSNSTSGLGTVKFERDHLNSETISIALLDAENCFIEPKVMTAKVSYFCALTETSPALFVKKMIDCMNSCKLHFRFIFAVIEEKCFIICVVYLKCCNTFIY
;
A
#
# COMPACT_ATOMS: atom_id res chain seq x y z
N MET A 1 -1.10 -18.69 19.56
CA MET A 1 -0.49 -17.46 18.99
C MET A 1 0.46 -16.91 20.03
N LYS A 2 1.78 -17.03 19.80
CA LYS A 2 2.79 -16.30 20.57
C LYS A 2 2.88 -14.90 19.96
N ASN A 3 2.90 -13.90 20.83
CA ASN A 3 2.88 -12.47 20.55
C ASN A 3 3.75 -12.07 19.34
N ALA A 4 3.14 -11.71 18.21
CA ALA A 4 3.79 -10.79 17.29
C ALA A 4 4.08 -9.51 18.11
N LYS A 5 5.34 -9.05 18.08
CA LYS A 5 5.80 -7.91 18.86
C LYS A 5 4.91 -6.72 18.53
N ARG A 6 4.04 -6.30 19.47
CA ARG A 6 3.35 -5.02 19.36
C ARG A 6 4.43 -3.95 19.32
N PHE A 7 4.39 -3.09 18.30
CA PHE A 7 5.28 -1.94 18.27
C PHE A 7 4.91 -1.08 19.47
N SER A 8 5.91 -0.70 20.25
CA SER A 8 5.65 0.02 21.49
C SER A 8 5.67 1.51 21.22
N TRP A 9 4.75 2.27 21.82
CA TRP A 9 4.81 3.73 21.86
C TRP A 9 6.23 4.27 22.08
N SER A 10 6.97 3.64 22.99
CA SER A 10 8.34 4.01 23.34
C SER A 10 9.38 3.81 22.23
N GLU A 11 9.10 2.97 21.25
CA GLU A 11 9.97 2.76 20.09
C GLU A 11 9.99 4.00 19.19
N TYR A 12 8.84 4.66 19.02
CA TYR A 12 8.72 5.85 18.18
C TYR A 12 8.88 7.15 18.98
N PHE A 13 8.31 7.21 20.19
CA PHE A 13 8.13 8.46 20.93
C PHE A 13 8.74 8.43 22.34
N GLY A 14 9.52 7.39 22.67
CA GLY A 14 10.18 7.26 23.96
C GLY A 14 9.21 7.32 25.15
N ASN A 15 9.53 8.18 26.12
CA ASN A 15 8.73 8.35 27.33
C ASN A 15 7.69 9.46 27.24
N ALA A 16 7.36 9.96 26.04
CA ALA A 16 6.35 11.00 25.88
C ALA A 16 5.01 10.57 26.50
N ASP A 17 4.41 11.44 27.32
CA ASP A 17 3.11 11.17 27.92
C ASP A 17 2.03 11.08 26.86
N LYS A 18 1.05 10.20 27.08
CA LYS A 18 -0.03 9.95 26.11
C LYS A 18 -1.35 9.68 26.79
N VAL A 19 -2.43 9.94 26.04
CA VAL A 19 -3.75 9.43 26.36
C VAL A 19 -4.05 8.23 25.48
N ASN A 20 -4.32 7.11 26.14
CA ASN A 20 -4.78 5.89 25.48
C ASN A 20 -6.24 6.07 25.08
N GLN A 21 -6.55 5.79 23.82
CA GLN A 21 -7.89 5.85 23.27
C GLN A 21 -8.26 4.47 22.73
N THR A 22 -9.15 3.79 23.45
CA THR A 22 -9.76 2.50 23.07
C THR A 22 -11.28 2.66 23.03
N HIS A 23 -11.78 3.48 22.11
CA HIS A 23 -13.20 3.83 22.05
C HIS A 23 -13.80 3.29 20.75
N ASN A 24 -14.59 2.22 20.85
CA ASN A 24 -15.37 1.72 19.72
C ASN A 24 -16.47 2.74 19.38
N GLY A 25 -16.30 3.46 18.26
CA GLY A 25 -17.36 4.23 17.62
C GLY A 25 -17.48 5.71 18.00
N THR A 26 -16.74 6.22 18.99
CA THR A 26 -16.75 7.67 19.30
C THR A 26 -15.69 8.38 18.49
N ALA A 27 -16.10 9.34 17.64
CA ALA A 27 -15.16 10.14 16.88
C ALA A 27 -14.24 10.97 17.80
N LEU A 28 -12.98 11.10 17.42
CA LEU A 28 -11.99 11.95 18.09
C LEU A 28 -11.84 13.25 17.31
N TYR A 29 -12.10 14.37 17.97
CA TYR A 29 -11.87 15.70 17.42
C TYR A 29 -10.98 16.48 18.40
N ASP A 30 -9.82 16.93 17.94
CA ASP A 30 -8.89 17.73 18.74
C ASP A 30 -8.16 18.79 17.93
N THR A 31 -8.31 20.05 18.33
CA THR A 31 -7.62 21.19 17.73
C THR A 31 -6.82 22.03 18.73
N THR A 32 -6.87 21.70 20.02
CA THR A 32 -6.36 22.59 21.10
C THR A 32 -5.76 21.89 22.29
N SER A 33 -6.01 20.59 22.48
CA SER A 33 -5.45 19.82 23.59
C SER A 33 -3.92 19.90 23.57
N PRO A 34 -3.22 19.75 24.70
CA PRO A 34 -1.77 19.53 24.70
C PRO A 34 -1.41 18.04 24.65
N LYS A 35 -2.41 17.14 24.67
CA LYS A 35 -2.19 15.69 24.85
C LYS A 35 -1.66 15.03 23.59
N ASN A 36 -0.89 13.96 23.77
CA ASN A 36 -0.56 13.01 22.71
C ASN A 36 -1.54 11.83 22.72
N TYR A 37 -1.64 11.11 21.60
CA TYR A 37 -2.69 10.10 21.41
C TYR A 37 -2.11 8.74 21.04
N TYR A 38 -2.45 7.72 21.81
CA TYR A 38 -2.30 6.32 21.38
C TYR A 38 -3.67 5.72 21.16
N VAL A 39 -4.08 5.63 19.90
CA VAL A 39 -5.35 5.07 19.47
C VAL A 39 -5.08 3.64 19.02
N PHE A 40 -5.65 2.65 19.71
CA PHE A 40 -5.38 1.26 19.36
C PHE A 40 -6.60 0.35 19.54
N VAL A 41 -6.74 -0.63 18.64
CA VAL A 41 -7.79 -1.66 18.69
C VAL A 41 -9.20 -1.02 18.71
N CYS A 42 -9.38 0.01 17.89
CA CYS A 42 -10.65 0.73 17.76
C CYS A 42 -11.41 0.31 16.50
N THR A 43 -12.74 0.26 16.59
CA THR A 43 -13.60 0.13 15.41
C THR A 43 -14.49 1.36 15.28
N PHE A 44 -14.30 2.12 14.21
CA PHE A 44 -15.10 3.28 13.83
C PHE A 44 -16.02 2.89 12.67
N LYS A 45 -17.33 3.08 12.86
CA LYS A 45 -18.34 2.78 11.85
C LYS A 45 -19.21 3.99 11.62
N GLU A 46 -19.35 4.39 10.36
CA GLU A 46 -20.32 5.40 9.94
C GLU A 46 -20.19 6.75 10.67
N CYS A 47 -18.97 7.09 11.13
CA CYS A 47 -18.68 8.42 11.67
C CYS A 47 -18.89 9.48 10.57
N LYS A 48 -19.44 10.64 10.94
CA LYS A 48 -19.85 11.71 10.00
C LYS A 48 -19.18 13.03 10.37
N GLU A 49 -19.42 14.05 9.55
CA GLU A 49 -18.96 15.45 9.69
C GLU A 49 -17.44 15.63 9.53
N ASN A 50 -16.64 15.04 10.41
CA ASN A 50 -15.17 15.17 10.41
C ASN A 50 -14.45 13.82 10.29
N GLY A 51 -15.16 12.78 9.83
CA GLY A 51 -14.65 11.42 9.85
C GLY A 51 -14.62 10.83 11.26
N ALA A 52 -13.71 9.89 11.50
CA ALA A 52 -13.55 9.22 12.78
C ALA A 52 -12.50 9.89 13.67
N ILE A 53 -11.41 10.39 13.09
CA ILE A 53 -10.35 11.09 13.81
C ILE A 53 -10.02 12.37 13.04
N TYR A 54 -10.11 13.50 13.71
CA TYR A 54 -9.74 14.81 13.20
C TYR A 54 -8.84 15.49 14.22
N ILE A 55 -7.56 15.62 13.88
CA ILE A 55 -6.57 16.28 14.72
C ILE A 55 -5.87 17.36 13.89
N GLU A 56 -5.94 18.61 14.34
CA GLU A 56 -5.34 19.75 13.65
C GLU A 56 -4.68 20.69 14.65
N ARG A 57 -3.34 20.64 14.73
CA ARG A 57 -2.56 21.32 15.75
C ARG A 57 -1.23 21.84 15.22
N ASN A 58 -0.80 22.98 15.75
CA ASN A 58 0.46 23.64 15.39
C ASN A 58 1.57 23.44 16.44
N ASN A 59 1.26 22.86 17.59
CA ASN A 59 2.25 22.51 18.61
C ASN A 59 2.75 21.08 18.43
N GLU A 60 3.76 20.72 19.21
CA GLU A 60 4.28 19.36 19.25
C GLU A 60 3.17 18.37 19.62
N ILE A 61 3.05 17.30 18.82
CA ILE A 61 2.06 16.25 19.01
C ILE A 61 2.57 14.92 18.48
N TYR A 62 2.43 13.89 19.30
CA TYR A 62 2.74 12.50 18.94
C TYR A 62 1.44 11.69 18.83
N THR A 63 1.25 11.00 17.71
CA THR A 63 0.09 10.11 17.53
C THR A 63 0.51 8.75 16.98
N LEU A 64 0.16 7.69 17.71
CA LEU A 64 0.24 6.31 17.23
C LEU A 64 -1.17 5.78 17.03
N LEU A 65 -1.50 5.40 15.80
CA LEU A 65 -2.77 4.79 15.44
C LEU A 65 -2.52 3.35 14.98
N GLU A 66 -2.98 2.37 15.77
CA GLU A 66 -2.63 0.96 15.59
C GLU A 66 -3.87 0.05 15.58
N ASP A 67 -3.85 -1.02 14.79
CA ASP A 67 -4.82 -2.13 14.85
C ASP A 67 -6.30 -1.67 14.79
N SER A 68 -6.60 -0.60 14.04
CA SER A 68 -7.91 0.03 14.02
C SER A 68 -8.64 -0.11 12.68
N ILE A 69 -9.97 -0.20 12.73
CA ILE A 69 -10.83 -0.35 11.55
C ILE A 69 -11.73 0.87 11.40
N PHE A 70 -11.74 1.44 10.19
CA PHE A 70 -12.56 2.56 9.77
C PHE A 70 -13.46 2.11 8.63
N SER A 71 -14.76 1.98 8.89
CA SER A 71 -15.72 1.46 7.93
C SER A 71 -16.82 2.48 7.65
N ARG A 72 -16.96 2.89 6.39
CA ARG A 72 -18.02 3.80 5.92
C ARG A 72 -18.02 5.16 6.62
N CYS A 73 -16.85 5.63 7.06
CA CYS A 73 -16.70 6.95 7.64
C CYS A 73 -16.78 8.03 6.54
N LYS A 74 -17.35 9.18 6.90
CA LYS A 74 -17.54 10.33 6.02
C LYS A 74 -16.99 11.60 6.68
N SER A 75 -16.19 12.34 5.92
CA SER A 75 -15.81 13.72 6.26
C SER A 75 -16.46 14.71 5.30
N THR A 76 -17.06 15.75 5.86
CA THR A 76 -17.51 16.94 5.12
C THR A 76 -16.53 18.11 5.26
N SER A 77 -15.44 17.95 6.03
CA SER A 77 -14.41 18.96 6.20
C SER A 77 -13.74 19.29 4.86
N GLN A 78 -13.46 20.57 4.64
CA GLN A 78 -12.71 21.04 3.47
C GLN A 78 -11.28 20.51 3.45
N ASN A 79 -10.74 20.15 4.62
CA ASN A 79 -9.39 19.63 4.74
C ASN A 79 -9.26 18.15 4.36
N GLY A 80 -10.38 17.44 4.14
CA GLY A 80 -10.38 16.05 3.69
C GLY A 80 -10.33 15.02 4.83
N GLY A 81 -9.70 13.87 4.56
CA GLY A 81 -9.52 12.76 5.50
C GLY A 81 -10.83 12.07 5.88
N GLY A 82 -11.49 11.39 4.93
CA GLY A 82 -12.83 10.80 5.15
C GLY A 82 -12.98 9.94 6.42
N SER A 83 -11.92 9.26 6.83
CA SER A 83 -11.82 8.60 8.14
C SER A 83 -10.87 9.30 9.10
N VAL A 84 -9.66 9.64 8.64
CA VAL A 84 -8.62 10.22 9.50
C VAL A 84 -8.04 11.46 8.84
N TYR A 85 -8.10 12.59 9.54
CA TYR A 85 -7.37 13.80 9.18
C TYR A 85 -6.39 14.13 10.30
N PHE A 86 -5.11 14.28 9.94
CA PHE A 86 -4.06 14.67 10.85
C PHE A 86 -3.24 15.81 10.23
N TYR A 87 -3.23 16.96 10.91
CA TYR A 87 -2.45 18.12 10.55
C TYR A 87 -1.61 18.57 11.74
N GLY A 88 -0.29 18.50 11.56
CA GLY A 88 0.73 18.78 12.55
C GLY A 88 1.94 19.46 11.90
N TYR A 89 1.70 20.47 11.05
CA TYR A 89 2.70 20.97 10.11
C TYR A 89 3.98 21.50 10.76
N LEU A 90 3.95 22.04 11.98
CA LEU A 90 5.15 22.61 12.60
C LEU A 90 5.94 21.59 13.43
N ALA A 91 5.25 20.67 14.12
CA ALA A 91 5.89 19.78 15.06
C ALA A 91 5.15 18.45 15.30
N GLY A 92 4.38 18.00 14.32
CA GLY A 92 3.62 16.75 14.40
C GLY A 92 4.46 15.51 14.11
N HIS A 93 4.10 14.42 14.77
CA HIS A 93 4.54 13.07 14.47
C HIS A 93 3.31 12.15 14.43
N ILE A 94 3.19 11.37 13.36
CA ILE A 94 2.17 10.35 13.24
C ILE A 94 2.73 9.05 12.70
N VAL A 95 2.36 7.95 13.35
CA VAL A 95 2.62 6.60 12.90
C VAL A 95 1.28 5.86 12.82
N GLN A 96 0.96 5.37 11.64
CA GLN A 96 -0.18 4.49 11.41
C GLN A 96 0.31 3.07 11.14
N GLN A 97 -0.26 2.09 11.83
CA GLN A 97 0.08 0.70 11.64
C GLN A 97 -1.12 -0.25 11.71
N ARG A 98 -1.20 -1.22 10.79
CA ARG A 98 -2.23 -2.28 10.80
C ARG A 98 -3.67 -1.74 10.84
N ASN A 99 -3.90 -0.61 10.18
CA ASN A 99 -5.24 -0.01 10.09
C ASN A 99 -5.93 -0.40 8.79
N CYS A 100 -7.26 -0.47 8.85
CA CYS A 100 -8.10 -0.77 7.69
C CYS A 100 -9.07 0.38 7.43
N TYR A 101 -9.07 0.89 6.21
CA TYR A 101 -9.98 1.91 5.70
C TYR A 101 -10.86 1.30 4.63
N PHE A 102 -12.17 1.26 4.88
CA PHE A 102 -13.11 0.61 3.98
C PHE A 102 -14.29 1.51 3.67
N LYS A 103 -14.53 1.77 2.38
CA LYS A 103 -15.67 2.58 1.91
C LYS A 103 -15.72 3.97 2.55
N SER A 104 -14.56 4.55 2.80
CA SER A 104 -14.44 5.90 3.34
C SER A 104 -14.64 6.94 2.24
N ILE A 105 -15.27 8.06 2.59
CA ILE A 105 -15.64 9.11 1.62
C ILE A 105 -15.37 10.50 2.22
N ALA A 106 -14.98 11.45 1.37
CA ALA A 106 -14.76 12.84 1.78
C ALA A 106 -15.34 13.82 0.75
N THR A 107 -15.70 15.03 1.18
CA THR A 107 -16.22 16.06 0.27
C THR A 107 -15.14 16.85 -0.48
N SER A 108 -13.87 16.75 -0.12
CA SER A 108 -12.77 17.54 -0.73
C SER A 108 -11.59 16.70 -1.23
N GLU A 109 -10.54 16.53 -0.42
CA GLU A 109 -9.21 16.08 -0.83
C GLU A 109 -9.06 14.56 -0.76
N CYS A 110 -8.93 14.01 0.45
CA CYS A 110 -8.58 12.60 0.66
C CYS A 110 -9.75 11.75 1.18
N MET A 111 -10.11 10.67 0.47
CA MET A 111 -11.24 9.80 0.80
C MET A 111 -11.06 8.97 2.08
N ALA A 112 -9.86 8.42 2.30
CA ALA A 112 -9.57 7.55 3.43
C ALA A 112 -8.91 8.34 4.54
N PHE A 113 -7.69 8.81 4.32
CA PHE A 113 -6.97 9.60 5.31
C PHE A 113 -6.04 10.64 4.70
N GLN A 114 -5.66 11.62 5.52
CA GLN A 114 -4.67 12.63 5.18
C GLN A 114 -3.78 12.89 6.39
N GLN A 115 -2.47 12.87 6.16
CA GLN A 115 -1.44 13.14 7.16
C GLN A 115 -0.53 14.22 6.62
N TYR A 116 -0.43 15.34 7.33
CA TYR A 116 0.49 16.42 6.99
C TYR A 116 1.29 16.82 8.25
N VAL A 117 2.54 16.35 8.34
CA VAL A 117 3.40 16.56 9.52
C VAL A 117 4.86 16.78 9.14
N GLN A 118 5.64 17.43 10.00
CA GLN A 118 7.04 17.78 9.73
C GLN A 118 8.06 16.68 10.07
N TYR A 119 7.72 15.76 10.97
CA TYR A 119 8.69 14.77 11.49
C TYR A 119 8.30 13.36 11.06
N TYR A 120 8.00 12.44 11.98
CA TYR A 120 7.67 11.06 11.60
C TYR A 120 6.30 11.00 10.94
N ASN A 121 6.23 10.47 9.72
CA ASN A 121 5.00 10.37 8.93
C ASN A 121 4.88 8.98 8.30
N TYR A 122 4.54 7.99 9.13
CA TYR A 122 4.67 6.58 8.77
C TYR A 122 3.31 5.92 8.54
N ALA A 123 3.24 5.04 7.54
CA ALA A 123 2.08 4.22 7.22
C ALA A 123 2.50 2.79 6.90
N PHE A 124 2.29 1.89 7.85
CA PHE A 124 2.72 0.50 7.77
C PHE A 124 1.56 -0.49 7.82
N GLU A 125 1.57 -1.51 6.96
CA GLU A 125 0.59 -2.60 6.98
C GLU A 125 -0.87 -2.09 6.91
N ILE A 126 -1.09 -1.00 6.20
CA ILE A 126 -2.38 -0.34 6.03
C ILE A 126 -3.14 -0.96 4.87
N SER A 127 -4.44 -1.23 5.07
CA SER A 127 -5.35 -1.57 3.98
C SER A 127 -6.28 -0.41 3.69
N VAL A 128 -6.37 0.01 2.43
CA VAL A 128 -7.35 1.01 1.97
C VAL A 128 -8.12 0.43 0.81
N SER A 129 -9.43 0.21 1.00
CA SER A 129 -10.24 -0.44 -0.02
C SER A 129 -11.63 0.13 -0.23
N ASN A 130 -12.04 0.15 -1.50
CA ASN A 130 -13.35 0.63 -1.93
C ASN A 130 -13.67 2.07 -1.45
N CYS A 131 -12.65 2.90 -1.21
CA CYS A 131 -12.83 4.28 -0.81
C CYS A 131 -13.14 5.17 -2.02
N GLY A 132 -13.94 6.21 -1.77
CA GLY A 132 -14.47 7.10 -2.78
C GLY A 132 -15.75 6.60 -3.48
N GLU A 133 -16.61 7.54 -3.84
CA GLU A 133 -17.96 7.24 -4.36
C GLU A 133 -17.96 6.98 -5.87
N SER A 134 -17.20 7.78 -6.62
CA SER A 134 -17.12 7.71 -8.08
C SER A 134 -15.75 8.15 -8.60
N VAL A 135 -15.48 7.88 -9.86
CA VAL A 135 -14.26 8.34 -10.55
C VAL A 135 -14.34 9.81 -10.97
N GLU A 136 -15.52 10.41 -10.96
CA GLU A 136 -15.71 11.82 -11.37
C GLU A 136 -15.54 12.79 -10.20
N GLU A 137 -15.58 12.26 -8.98
CA GLU A 137 -15.56 13.07 -7.76
C GLU A 137 -14.22 12.97 -7.01
N LYS A 138 -13.79 14.13 -6.49
CA LYS A 138 -12.74 14.36 -5.48
C LYS A 138 -11.32 13.92 -5.87
N SER A 139 -10.36 14.35 -5.06
CA SER A 139 -8.98 14.45 -5.50
C SER A 139 -8.08 13.25 -5.18
N THR A 140 -8.27 12.50 -4.10
CA THR A 140 -7.20 11.56 -3.69
C THR A 140 -7.77 10.46 -2.80
N THR A 141 -7.22 9.24 -2.89
CA THR A 141 -7.59 8.18 -1.95
C THR A 141 -7.03 8.44 -0.56
N PHE A 142 -5.71 8.65 -0.45
CA PHE A 142 -5.09 9.13 0.78
C PHE A 142 -3.80 9.92 0.50
N GLY A 143 -3.42 10.78 1.45
CA GLY A 143 -2.26 11.66 1.35
C GLY A 143 -1.33 11.54 2.56
N ILE A 144 -0.02 11.50 2.30
CA ILE A 144 1.06 11.52 3.31
C ILE A 144 2.06 12.59 2.88
N ILE A 145 2.07 13.71 3.59
CA ILE A 145 2.74 14.95 3.18
C ILE A 145 3.69 15.41 4.29
N ALA A 146 4.87 15.84 3.88
CA ALA A 146 5.99 16.31 4.69
C ALA A 146 6.55 15.29 5.69
N GLY A 147 7.70 15.66 6.24
CA GLY A 147 8.46 14.87 7.19
C GLY A 147 9.12 13.65 6.58
N ASP A 148 9.65 12.80 7.46
CA ASP A 148 10.19 11.49 7.13
C ASP A 148 9.03 10.56 6.76
N VAL A 149 8.83 10.37 5.46
CA VAL A 149 7.73 9.58 4.91
C VAL A 149 8.18 8.14 4.69
N GLN A 150 7.57 7.21 5.45
CA GLN A 150 7.81 5.78 5.31
C GLN A 150 6.49 5.03 5.09
N ILE A 151 6.41 4.36 3.94
CA ILE A 151 5.25 3.59 3.51
C ILE A 151 5.72 2.16 3.31
N ALA A 152 5.15 1.20 4.03
CA ALA A 152 5.58 -0.19 3.92
C ALA A 152 4.43 -1.20 4.08
N ASN A 153 4.44 -2.27 3.28
CA ASN A 153 3.49 -3.39 3.40
C ASN A 153 2.01 -2.99 3.26
N ASN A 154 1.71 -1.94 2.50
CA ASN A 154 0.34 -1.43 2.37
C ASN A 154 -0.41 -2.12 1.23
N ASN A 155 -1.73 -2.25 1.36
CA ASN A 155 -2.60 -2.84 0.35
C ASN A 155 -3.75 -1.89 -0.02
N ILE A 156 -3.64 -1.27 -1.20
CA ILE A 156 -4.49 -0.18 -1.67
C ILE A 156 -5.28 -0.63 -2.89
N THR A 157 -6.56 -0.93 -2.71
CA THR A 157 -7.32 -1.67 -3.72
C THR A 157 -8.72 -1.14 -4.00
N TYR A 158 -9.17 -1.21 -5.25
CA TYR A 158 -10.56 -0.90 -5.64
C TYR A 158 -11.04 0.51 -5.28
N ASN A 159 -10.12 1.48 -5.13
CA ASN A 159 -10.48 2.85 -4.79
C ASN A 159 -10.86 3.63 -6.05
N LYS A 160 -11.74 4.63 -5.87
CA LYS A 160 -12.26 5.47 -6.96
C LYS A 160 -12.13 6.94 -6.60
N CYS A 161 -11.36 7.69 -7.38
CA CYS A 161 -11.18 9.14 -7.22
C CYS A 161 -11.02 9.79 -8.59
N ARG A 162 -11.25 11.11 -8.71
CA ARG A 162 -10.95 11.86 -9.93
C ARG A 162 -9.48 11.92 -10.23
N ILE A 163 -8.65 12.22 -9.23
CA ILE A 163 -7.20 12.15 -9.34
C ILE A 163 -6.65 11.25 -8.22
N LYS A 164 -5.40 10.80 -8.34
CA LYS A 164 -4.62 10.11 -7.31
C LYS A 164 -5.38 8.98 -6.60
N SER A 165 -5.96 8.07 -7.39
CA SER A 165 -6.74 6.93 -6.88
C SER A 165 -5.92 5.88 -6.13
N SER A 166 -4.58 5.96 -6.20
CA SER A 166 -3.71 5.05 -5.47
C SER A 166 -3.08 5.75 -4.27
N ILE A 167 -2.22 6.75 -4.48
CA ILE A 167 -1.49 7.41 -3.40
C ILE A 167 -1.02 8.81 -3.78
N TYR A 168 -1.00 9.71 -2.79
CA TYR A 168 -0.30 10.99 -2.84
C TYR A 168 0.75 11.05 -1.72
N SER A 169 2.03 11.05 -2.08
CA SER A 169 3.15 11.14 -1.14
C SER A 169 4.13 12.23 -1.55
N TYR A 170 4.42 13.12 -0.60
CA TYR A 170 5.35 14.24 -0.77
C TYR A 170 6.15 14.47 0.51
N PRO A 171 7.31 13.83 0.73
CA PRO A 171 8.21 14.23 1.79
C PRO A 171 8.70 15.67 1.61
N LEU A 172 9.07 16.30 2.73
CA LEU A 172 9.61 17.65 2.79
C LEU A 172 10.91 17.59 3.61
N ASP A 173 11.99 18.16 3.08
CA ASP A 173 13.32 18.25 3.68
C ASP A 173 13.98 16.88 3.95
N THR A 174 13.39 15.79 3.46
CA THR A 174 13.88 14.42 3.65
C THR A 174 13.55 13.53 2.44
N SER A 175 14.24 12.38 2.34
CA SER A 175 13.92 11.36 1.33
C SER A 175 12.75 10.50 1.79
N GLY A 176 11.91 10.05 0.86
CA GLY A 176 10.75 9.20 1.14
C GLY A 176 10.90 7.78 0.62
N TYR A 177 10.24 6.84 1.30
CA TYR A 177 10.29 5.41 0.96
C TYR A 177 8.90 4.81 0.82
N CYS A 178 8.70 4.02 -0.24
CA CYS A 178 7.49 3.21 -0.45
C CYS A 178 7.89 1.78 -0.81
N ASN A 179 7.72 0.86 0.14
CA ASN A 179 8.23 -0.51 0.04
C ASN A 179 7.13 -1.55 0.19
N PHE A 180 7.26 -2.70 -0.48
CA PHE A 180 6.42 -3.90 -0.28
C PHE A 180 4.91 -3.62 -0.36
N SER A 181 4.49 -2.62 -1.14
CA SER A 181 3.11 -2.16 -1.18
C SER A 181 2.42 -2.57 -2.47
N THR A 182 1.12 -2.85 -2.39
CA THR A 182 0.29 -3.25 -3.52
C THR A 182 -0.75 -2.18 -3.80
N PHE A 183 -0.84 -1.77 -5.06
CA PHE A 183 -1.80 -0.82 -5.61
C PHE A 183 -2.56 -1.53 -6.73
N ARG A 184 -3.81 -1.91 -6.47
CA ARG A 184 -4.52 -2.80 -7.39
C ARG A 184 -5.94 -2.36 -7.70
N GLU A 185 -6.32 -2.43 -8.97
CA GLU A 185 -7.68 -2.15 -9.45
C GLU A 185 -8.24 -0.79 -8.97
N ASN A 186 -7.35 0.17 -8.70
CA ASN A 186 -7.73 1.54 -8.41
C ASN A 186 -8.11 2.24 -9.73
N ASN A 187 -9.13 3.09 -9.67
CA ASN A 187 -9.73 3.67 -10.86
C ASN A 187 -9.85 5.19 -10.73
N GLN A 188 -9.49 5.90 -11.79
CA GLN A 188 -9.65 7.34 -11.92
C GLN A 188 -9.86 7.73 -13.38
N THR A 189 -10.48 8.90 -13.59
CA THR A 189 -10.65 9.47 -14.94
C THR A 189 -9.86 10.76 -15.14
N GLY A 190 -9.23 11.30 -14.10
CA GLY A 190 -8.35 12.46 -14.17
C GLY A 190 -6.88 12.10 -13.92
N SER A 191 -6.00 12.91 -14.48
CA SER A 191 -4.55 13.00 -14.25
C SER A 191 -3.83 11.75 -13.68
N ASN A 192 -3.21 11.85 -12.50
CA ASN A 192 -2.16 10.91 -12.04
C ASN A 192 -2.67 9.92 -10.99
N SER A 193 -2.29 8.63 -11.01
CA SER A 193 -2.77 7.62 -10.02
C SER A 193 -1.89 7.51 -8.78
N LEU A 194 -0.59 7.28 -9.00
CA LEU A 194 0.44 7.27 -7.98
C LEU A 194 1.26 8.55 -8.17
N VAL A 195 1.27 9.39 -7.14
CA VAL A 195 2.17 10.55 -7.12
C VAL A 195 3.10 10.39 -5.93
N LEU A 196 4.35 10.08 -6.23
CA LEU A 196 5.41 9.87 -5.26
C LEU A 196 6.57 10.78 -5.71
N GLY A 197 6.72 11.94 -5.08
CA GLY A 197 7.72 12.93 -5.47
C GLY A 197 8.16 13.78 -4.30
N THR A 198 9.25 14.50 -4.45
CA THR A 198 9.84 15.34 -3.39
C THR A 198 9.61 16.83 -3.68
N LEU A 199 9.86 17.70 -2.70
CA LEU A 199 9.77 19.15 -2.88
C LEU A 199 11.11 19.79 -3.25
N SER A 200 12.22 19.16 -2.85
CA SER A 200 13.58 19.55 -3.25
C SER A 200 14.18 18.57 -4.27
N ASP A 201 15.09 19.09 -5.10
CA ASP A 201 15.90 18.33 -6.06
C ASP A 201 17.01 17.50 -5.39
N SER A 202 17.40 17.89 -4.17
CA SER A 202 18.39 17.19 -3.33
C SER A 202 17.82 15.93 -2.66
N GLU A 203 16.50 15.84 -2.54
CA GLU A 203 15.78 14.72 -1.94
C GLU A 203 15.48 13.65 -2.98
N LYS A 204 15.35 12.40 -2.52
CA LYS A 204 15.01 11.28 -3.38
C LYS A 204 13.79 10.54 -2.86
N GLN A 205 12.97 10.07 -3.78
CA GLN A 205 11.93 9.10 -3.48
C GLN A 205 12.40 7.72 -3.95
N THR A 206 12.30 6.71 -3.08
CA THR A 206 12.58 5.32 -3.43
C THR A 206 11.31 4.50 -3.36
N VAL A 207 11.03 3.74 -4.42
CA VAL A 207 9.90 2.83 -4.52
C VAL A 207 10.45 1.44 -4.79
N SER A 208 10.27 0.52 -3.85
CA SER A 208 10.86 -0.81 -3.97
C SER A 208 9.87 -1.94 -3.67
N TYR A 209 10.00 -3.07 -4.36
CA TYR A 209 9.17 -4.26 -4.09
C TYR A 209 7.66 -4.00 -4.14
N CYS A 210 7.22 -3.07 -4.99
CA CYS A 210 5.81 -2.69 -5.08
C CYS A 210 5.11 -3.34 -6.27
N ASN A 211 3.84 -3.68 -6.09
CA ASN A 211 2.98 -4.24 -7.13
C ASN A 211 1.93 -3.20 -7.54
N VAL A 212 1.93 -2.80 -8.81
CA VAL A 212 0.97 -1.88 -9.40
C VAL A 212 0.22 -2.64 -10.49
N ILE A 213 -1.00 -3.10 -10.17
CA ILE A 213 -1.69 -4.13 -10.96
C ILE A 213 -3.10 -3.67 -11.35
N GLU A 214 -3.42 -3.72 -12.64
CA GLU A 214 -4.77 -3.50 -13.17
C GLU A 214 -5.39 -2.14 -12.75
N ASN A 215 -4.56 -1.15 -12.43
CA ASN A 215 -5.04 0.21 -12.19
C ASN A 215 -5.48 0.86 -13.50
N LYS A 216 -6.56 1.62 -13.43
CA LYS A 216 -7.19 2.28 -14.57
C LYS A 216 -7.11 3.79 -14.39
N CYS A 217 -6.40 4.45 -15.29
CA CYS A 217 -6.45 5.88 -15.51
C CYS A 217 -7.37 6.16 -16.70
N GLY A 218 -7.78 7.42 -16.87
CA GLY A 218 -8.52 7.85 -18.05
C GLY A 218 -7.68 7.71 -19.33
N THR A 219 -8.25 8.19 -20.44
CA THR A 219 -7.63 8.11 -21.76
C THR A 219 -7.29 9.47 -22.39
N ASP A 220 -7.43 10.57 -21.64
CA ASP A 220 -6.98 11.88 -22.12
C ASP A 220 -5.46 12.08 -21.96
N ASN A 221 -4.93 13.15 -22.55
CA ASN A 221 -3.48 13.36 -22.67
C ASN A 221 -2.77 13.61 -21.32
N ASP A 222 -3.51 13.87 -20.24
CA ASP A 222 -2.95 14.16 -18.92
C ASP A 222 -2.89 12.92 -18.02
N GLN A 223 -3.27 11.74 -18.55
CA GLN A 223 -3.47 10.52 -17.75
C GLN A 223 -2.18 9.75 -17.57
N VAL A 224 -1.72 9.74 -16.33
CA VAL A 224 -0.45 9.13 -15.95
C VAL A 224 -0.66 8.12 -14.82
N LEU A 225 -0.06 6.94 -14.94
CA LEU A 225 -0.07 5.98 -13.84
C LEU A 225 0.82 6.46 -12.68
N PHE A 226 2.10 6.74 -12.96
CA PHE A 226 3.11 7.11 -11.96
C PHE A 226 3.75 8.46 -12.28
N ARG A 227 3.73 9.39 -11.32
CA ARG A 227 4.32 10.73 -11.45
C ARG A 227 5.28 11.06 -10.33
N CYS A 228 6.45 11.61 -10.69
CA CYS A 228 7.41 12.22 -9.76
C CYS A 228 7.86 13.61 -10.24
N LYS A 229 8.44 14.41 -9.33
CA LYS A 229 9.00 15.73 -9.65
C LYS A 229 10.47 15.67 -10.05
N TYR A 230 11.26 15.07 -9.17
CA TYR A 230 12.72 15.01 -9.23
C TYR A 230 13.20 13.57 -9.31
N ASN A 231 14.49 13.35 -9.04
CA ASN A 231 15.15 12.06 -9.08
C ASN A 231 14.40 11.02 -8.23
N THR A 232 13.99 9.93 -8.87
CA THR A 232 13.22 8.85 -8.25
C THR A 232 13.79 7.52 -8.66
N THR A 233 13.91 6.59 -7.71
CA THR A 233 14.35 5.22 -7.97
C THR A 233 13.17 4.28 -7.80
N ILE A 234 12.92 3.45 -8.81
CA ILE A 234 11.93 2.38 -8.80
C ILE A 234 12.67 1.07 -8.99
N ASP A 235 12.53 0.14 -8.04
CA ASP A 235 13.35 -1.05 -7.99
C ASP A 235 12.56 -2.29 -7.57
N HIS A 236 12.80 -3.46 -8.18
CA HIS A 236 12.10 -4.71 -7.85
C HIS A 236 10.55 -4.59 -7.88
N CYS A 237 9.98 -3.72 -8.71
CA CYS A 237 8.54 -3.49 -8.78
C CYS A 237 7.89 -4.21 -9.98
N ALA A 238 6.57 -4.40 -9.93
CA ALA A 238 5.80 -4.96 -11.03
C ALA A 238 4.66 -3.99 -11.44
N PHE A 239 4.64 -3.59 -12.71
CA PHE A 239 3.61 -2.75 -13.31
C PHE A 239 2.85 -3.56 -14.36
N LEU A 240 1.76 -4.20 -13.93
CA LEU A 240 1.03 -5.21 -14.69
C LEU A 240 -0.37 -4.73 -15.09
N LYS A 241 -0.71 -4.89 -16.37
CA LYS A 241 -2.05 -4.69 -16.95
C LYS A 241 -2.69 -3.35 -16.59
N ASN A 242 -1.87 -2.33 -16.33
CA ASN A 242 -2.37 -0.99 -16.03
C ASN A 242 -2.82 -0.31 -17.33
N THR A 243 -3.87 0.50 -17.23
CA THR A 243 -4.35 1.33 -18.34
C THR A 243 -4.05 2.80 -18.03
N ALA A 244 -3.19 3.43 -18.82
CA ALA A 244 -2.90 4.86 -18.79
C ALA A 244 -2.33 5.29 -20.15
N VAL A 245 -2.42 6.59 -20.49
CA VAL A 245 -1.74 7.10 -21.70
C VAL A 245 -0.23 7.04 -21.51
N TYR A 246 0.26 7.51 -20.37
CA TYR A 246 1.65 7.39 -19.97
C TYR A 246 1.75 6.60 -18.67
N LEU A 247 2.65 5.62 -18.61
CA LEU A 247 2.89 4.90 -17.36
C LEU A 247 3.77 5.70 -16.42
N PHE A 248 4.73 6.48 -16.95
CA PHE A 248 5.65 7.27 -16.14
C PHE A 248 5.71 8.73 -16.60
N TYR A 249 5.74 9.65 -15.64
CA TYR A 249 5.90 11.08 -15.87
C TYR A 249 6.87 11.70 -14.87
N ILE A 250 7.75 12.58 -15.37
CA ILE A 250 8.69 13.35 -14.57
C ILE A 250 8.60 14.84 -14.90
N ASP A 251 8.30 15.65 -13.88
CA ASP A 251 7.90 17.06 -14.06
C ASP A 251 9.01 17.95 -14.64
N PHE A 252 10.25 17.78 -14.20
CA PHE A 252 11.31 18.76 -14.43
C PHE A 252 12.44 18.21 -15.31
N GLU A 253 12.96 19.08 -16.18
CA GLU A 253 14.11 18.81 -17.04
C GLU A 253 15.39 18.58 -16.22
N GLY A 254 16.29 17.72 -16.71
CA GLY A 254 17.56 17.41 -16.04
C GLY A 254 17.46 16.35 -14.92
N PHE A 255 16.26 15.92 -14.56
CA PHE A 255 16.03 14.86 -13.58
C PHE A 255 15.75 13.51 -14.23
N ILE A 256 16.06 12.44 -13.49
CA ILE A 256 15.99 11.07 -13.99
C ILE A 256 15.14 10.20 -13.05
N MET A 257 14.15 9.53 -13.62
CA MET A 257 13.50 8.37 -13.00
C MET A 257 14.24 7.11 -13.43
N THR A 258 14.87 6.42 -12.48
CA THR A 258 15.61 5.17 -12.75
C THR A 258 14.76 3.98 -12.36
N ILE A 259 14.54 3.08 -13.31
CA ILE A 259 13.77 1.85 -13.14
C ILE A 259 14.73 0.66 -13.29
N SER A 260 15.02 -0.02 -12.18
CA SER A 260 15.91 -1.18 -12.10
C SER A 260 15.14 -2.41 -11.63
N ASP A 261 15.56 -3.59 -12.08
CA ASP A 261 15.09 -4.92 -11.62
C ASP A 261 13.56 -5.07 -11.51
N SER A 262 12.84 -4.30 -12.32
CA SER A 262 11.38 -4.16 -12.29
C SER A 262 10.79 -4.69 -13.58
N PHE A 263 9.56 -5.18 -13.49
CA PHE A 263 8.78 -5.58 -14.64
C PHE A 263 7.74 -4.51 -14.98
N VAL A 264 7.66 -4.16 -16.27
CA VAL A 264 6.72 -3.16 -16.76
C VAL A 264 6.14 -3.64 -18.09
N ASP A 265 4.82 -3.73 -18.17
CA ASP A 265 4.11 -4.21 -19.37
C ASP A 265 4.24 -3.27 -20.58
N SER A 266 4.48 -1.99 -20.35
CA SER A 266 4.64 -0.96 -21.39
C SER A 266 5.59 0.13 -20.90
N ASN A 267 6.39 0.70 -21.79
CA ASN A 267 7.36 1.74 -21.43
C ASN A 267 6.88 3.12 -21.89
N SER A 268 5.57 3.41 -21.81
CA SER A 268 5.05 4.73 -22.19
C SER A 268 5.44 5.79 -21.17
N THR A 269 6.10 6.85 -21.64
CA THR A 269 6.68 7.90 -20.80
C THR A 269 6.31 9.29 -21.32
N SER A 270 6.20 10.27 -20.43
CA SER A 270 6.00 11.69 -20.75
C SER A 270 6.70 12.58 -19.70
N GLY A 271 6.60 13.90 -19.86
CA GLY A 271 7.23 14.90 -18.98
C GLY A 271 8.51 15.50 -19.55
N LEU A 272 9.13 16.38 -18.77
CA LEU A 272 10.34 17.13 -19.18
C LEU A 272 11.63 16.39 -18.80
N GLY A 273 11.58 15.54 -17.78
CA GLY A 273 12.72 14.73 -17.37
C GLY A 273 12.87 13.45 -18.20
N THR A 274 13.84 12.62 -17.80
CA THR A 274 14.14 11.34 -18.48
C THR A 274 13.71 10.15 -17.64
N VAL A 275 13.12 9.13 -18.28
CA VAL A 275 12.90 7.81 -17.67
C VAL A 275 13.95 6.85 -18.21
N LYS A 276 14.73 6.24 -17.32
CA LYS A 276 15.83 5.32 -17.66
C LYS A 276 15.49 3.92 -17.14
N PHE A 277 15.47 2.94 -18.04
CA PHE A 277 15.35 1.53 -17.70
C PHE A 277 16.75 0.90 -17.68
N GLU A 278 17.16 0.29 -16.57
CA GLU A 278 18.54 -0.26 -16.43
C GLU A 278 18.69 -1.71 -16.91
N ARG A 279 17.58 -2.45 -17.00
CA ARG A 279 17.53 -3.76 -17.67
C ARG A 279 16.37 -3.74 -18.65
N ASP A 280 16.68 -3.80 -19.94
CA ASP A 280 15.68 -4.02 -20.98
C ASP A 280 15.10 -5.42 -20.80
N HIS A 281 13.89 -5.48 -20.25
CA HIS A 281 13.04 -6.67 -20.13
C HIS A 281 13.71 -7.89 -19.49
N LEU A 282 13.48 -8.09 -18.19
CA LEU A 282 13.61 -9.42 -17.59
C LEU A 282 12.85 -10.43 -18.48
N ASN A 283 13.53 -11.50 -18.89
CA ASN A 283 12.98 -12.50 -19.81
C ASN A 283 11.64 -13.01 -19.25
N SER A 284 10.59 -13.05 -20.07
CA SER A 284 9.19 -13.34 -19.67
C SER A 284 9.01 -14.65 -18.89
N GLU A 285 9.90 -15.62 -19.10
CA GLU A 285 9.97 -16.89 -18.36
C GLU A 285 10.28 -16.71 -16.87
N THR A 286 11.14 -15.74 -16.52
CA THR A 286 11.48 -15.42 -15.13
C THR A 286 10.30 -14.79 -14.40
N ILE A 287 9.44 -14.06 -15.12
CA ILE A 287 8.27 -13.35 -14.60
C ILE A 287 7.07 -14.29 -14.42
N SER A 288 7.00 -15.39 -15.18
CA SER A 288 5.94 -16.40 -15.01
C SER A 288 5.90 -16.98 -13.60
N ILE A 289 7.05 -17.06 -12.92
CA ILE A 289 7.15 -17.49 -11.52
C ILE A 289 6.59 -16.41 -10.57
N ALA A 290 6.85 -15.12 -10.83
CA ALA A 290 6.31 -14.01 -10.04
C ALA A 290 4.79 -13.79 -10.25
N LEU A 291 4.29 -14.04 -11.46
CA LEU A 291 2.85 -14.00 -11.79
C LEU A 291 2.06 -15.16 -11.14
N LEU A 292 2.65 -16.35 -11.03
CA LEU A 292 2.06 -17.50 -10.33
C LEU A 292 1.84 -17.20 -8.83
N ASP A 293 2.70 -16.39 -8.21
CA ASP A 293 2.50 -15.93 -6.84
C ASP A 293 1.46 -14.79 -6.73
N ALA A 294 1.29 -13.98 -7.77
CA ALA A 294 0.26 -12.95 -7.81
C ALA A 294 -1.16 -13.53 -7.79
N GLU A 295 -1.41 -14.67 -8.46
CA GLU A 295 -2.69 -15.42 -8.38
C GLU A 295 -2.96 -15.98 -6.96
N ASN A 296 -1.91 -16.27 -6.19
CA ASN A 296 -2.03 -16.69 -4.79
C ASN A 296 -2.21 -15.52 -3.81
N CYS A 297 -2.02 -14.27 -4.23
CA CYS A 297 -2.31 -13.08 -3.43
C CYS A 297 -3.81 -12.70 -3.40
N PHE A 298 -4.68 -13.46 -4.07
CA PHE A 298 -6.13 -13.23 -4.09
C PHE A 298 -6.79 -13.80 -2.84
N ILE A 299 -6.76 -13.06 -1.73
CA ILE A 299 -7.63 -13.38 -0.58
C ILE A 299 -9.00 -12.73 -0.85
N GLU A 300 -9.97 -13.51 -1.28
CA GLU A 300 -11.37 -13.06 -1.31
C GLU A 300 -11.78 -12.55 0.08
N PRO A 301 -12.42 -11.37 0.20
CA PRO A 301 -12.92 -10.86 1.46
C PRO A 301 -14.20 -11.60 1.87
N LYS A 302 -14.11 -12.92 2.09
CA LYS A 302 -15.18 -13.67 2.75
C LYS A 302 -14.99 -13.54 4.26
N VAL A 303 -15.70 -12.55 4.79
CA VAL A 303 -15.96 -12.33 6.23
C VAL A 303 -14.74 -11.82 7.00
N MET A 304 -14.56 -10.50 7.03
CA MET A 304 -13.74 -9.81 8.05
C MET A 304 -14.38 -9.97 9.45
N THR A 305 -14.35 -11.17 10.01
CA THR A 305 -14.64 -11.41 11.42
C THR A 305 -13.35 -11.21 12.20
N ALA A 306 -13.08 -9.99 12.63
CA ALA A 306 -12.21 -9.61 13.77
C ALA A 306 -10.94 -10.46 14.03
N LYS A 307 -10.32 -11.01 12.98
CA LYS A 307 -9.06 -11.74 13.03
C LYS A 307 -8.10 -11.12 12.03
N VAL A 308 -7.71 -9.90 12.37
CA VAL A 308 -6.55 -9.16 11.83
C VAL A 308 -5.27 -10.04 11.84
N SER A 309 -5.26 -11.13 12.61
CA SER A 309 -4.18 -12.11 12.72
C SER A 309 -3.79 -12.86 11.43
N TYR A 310 -4.58 -12.79 10.34
CA TYR A 310 -4.24 -13.52 9.11
C TYR A 310 -3.19 -12.83 8.23
N PHE A 311 -3.00 -11.51 8.37
CA PHE A 311 -1.94 -10.82 7.63
C PHE A 311 -0.52 -11.21 8.09
N CYS A 312 -0.34 -11.66 9.33
CA CYS A 312 0.97 -12.03 9.89
C CYS A 312 1.48 -13.42 9.49
N ALA A 313 0.64 -14.31 8.94
CA ALA A 313 1.07 -15.67 8.62
C ALA A 313 1.87 -15.79 7.31
N LEU A 314 1.80 -14.78 6.44
CA LEU A 314 2.50 -14.78 5.15
C LEU A 314 3.93 -14.22 5.22
N THR A 315 4.28 -13.51 6.29
CA THR A 315 5.60 -12.87 6.43
C THR A 315 6.63 -13.72 7.18
N GLU A 316 6.23 -14.82 7.84
CA GLU A 316 7.16 -15.67 8.60
C GLU A 316 7.89 -16.76 7.79
N THR A 317 7.47 -17.06 6.56
CA THR A 317 8.26 -17.94 5.68
C THR A 317 9.21 -17.11 4.83
N SER A 318 10.36 -16.79 5.41
CA SER A 318 11.52 -16.28 4.68
C SER A 318 11.71 -17.06 3.36
N PRO A 319 11.88 -16.38 2.21
CA PRO A 319 12.24 -17.02 0.95
C PRO A 319 13.47 -17.92 1.08
N ALA A 320 14.41 -17.61 1.98
CA ALA A 320 15.59 -18.43 2.23
C ALA A 320 15.26 -19.79 2.85
N LEU A 321 14.20 -19.91 3.65
CA LEU A 321 13.79 -21.19 4.25
C LEU A 321 13.04 -22.07 3.25
N PHE A 322 12.28 -21.44 2.35
CA PHE A 322 11.59 -22.11 1.24
C PHE A 322 12.59 -22.58 0.19
N VAL A 323 13.52 -21.72 -0.24
CA VAL A 323 14.60 -22.05 -1.18
C VAL A 323 15.52 -23.14 -0.62
N LYS A 324 15.85 -23.12 0.68
CA LYS A 324 16.64 -24.19 1.29
C LYS A 324 15.91 -25.55 1.27
N LYS A 325 14.64 -25.58 1.67
CA LYS A 325 13.83 -26.82 1.61
C LYS A 325 13.60 -27.31 0.18
N MET A 326 13.51 -26.38 -0.77
CA MET A 326 13.32 -26.70 -2.18
C MET A 326 14.61 -27.19 -2.84
N ILE A 327 15.77 -26.63 -2.50
CA ILE A 327 17.10 -27.13 -2.92
C ILE A 327 17.40 -28.49 -2.29
N ASP A 328 17.10 -28.68 -1.01
CA ASP A 328 17.23 -29.96 -0.32
C ASP A 328 16.29 -31.03 -0.95
N CYS A 329 15.13 -30.62 -1.46
CA CYS A 329 14.19 -31.49 -2.18
C CYS A 329 14.64 -31.79 -3.63
N MET A 330 15.13 -30.79 -4.36
CA MET A 330 15.61 -30.92 -5.75
C MET A 330 16.89 -31.75 -5.89
N ASN A 331 17.77 -31.71 -4.90
CA ASN A 331 18.96 -32.58 -4.87
C ASN A 331 18.61 -34.05 -4.60
N SER A 332 17.35 -34.35 -4.25
CA SER A 332 16.93 -35.71 -3.86
C SER A 332 16.07 -36.45 -4.89
N CYS A 333 15.46 -35.82 -5.90
CA CYS A 333 14.60 -36.52 -6.86
C CYS A 333 14.42 -35.80 -8.22
N LYS A 334 14.61 -36.54 -9.33
CA LYS A 334 14.12 -36.17 -10.67
C LYS A 334 12.65 -36.60 -10.81
N LEU A 335 11.70 -35.67 -10.86
CA LEU A 335 10.29 -36.02 -11.14
C LEU A 335 9.54 -34.93 -11.92
N HIS A 336 8.66 -35.38 -12.83
CA HIS A 336 7.65 -34.58 -13.53
C HIS A 336 6.27 -34.78 -12.88
N PHE A 337 5.48 -33.71 -12.77
CA PHE A 337 4.18 -33.68 -12.09
C PHE A 337 3.00 -33.51 -13.06
N ARG A 338 1.83 -34.10 -12.73
CA ARG A 338 0.52 -33.74 -13.29
C ARG A 338 -0.55 -33.75 -12.17
N PHE A 339 -1.45 -32.78 -12.21
CA PHE A 339 -2.53 -32.57 -11.23
C PHE A 339 -3.90 -32.93 -11.83
N ILE A 340 -4.81 -33.48 -11.02
CA ILE A 340 -6.24 -33.67 -11.35
C ILE A 340 -7.07 -33.19 -10.14
N PHE A 341 -8.17 -32.47 -10.41
CA PHE A 341 -9.11 -31.97 -9.41
C PHE A 341 -10.41 -32.79 -9.41
N ALA A 342 -10.98 -33.05 -8.23
CA ALA A 342 -12.34 -33.56 -8.06
C ALA A 342 -13.01 -32.86 -6.86
N VAL A 343 -14.32 -32.57 -6.97
CA VAL A 343 -15.13 -31.85 -5.99
C VAL A 343 -16.21 -32.78 -5.44
N ILE A 344 -16.33 -32.86 -4.10
CA ILE A 344 -17.51 -33.43 -3.41
C ILE A 344 -17.85 -32.53 -2.20
N GLU A 345 -19.14 -32.24 -2.08
CA GLU A 345 -19.90 -31.45 -1.09
C GLU A 345 -19.17 -30.80 0.12
N GLU A 346 -19.23 -29.46 0.13
CA GLU A 346 -19.07 -28.48 1.22
C GLU A 346 -17.82 -28.45 2.11
N LYS A 347 -16.76 -29.22 1.83
CA LYS A 347 -15.42 -28.91 2.35
C LYS A 347 -14.31 -29.28 1.35
N CYS A 348 -13.55 -28.28 0.88
CA CYS A 348 -12.32 -28.55 0.15
C CYS A 348 -11.22 -29.05 1.10
N PHE A 349 -10.80 -30.29 0.91
CA PHE A 349 -9.56 -30.84 1.43
C PHE A 349 -8.53 -30.93 0.30
N ILE A 350 -7.27 -30.60 0.58
CA ILE A 350 -6.16 -31.07 -0.23
C ILE A 350 -5.77 -32.43 0.33
N ILE A 351 -6.12 -33.51 -0.38
CA ILE A 351 -5.52 -34.82 -0.16
C ILE A 351 -4.44 -34.99 -1.22
N CYS A 352 -3.18 -34.99 -0.79
CA CYS A 352 -2.09 -35.51 -1.61
C CYS A 352 -2.17 -37.04 -1.62
N VAL A 353 -2.73 -37.63 -2.68
CA VAL A 353 -2.53 -39.06 -2.96
C VAL A 353 -1.37 -39.19 -3.93
N VAL A 354 -0.25 -39.70 -3.42
CA VAL A 354 0.91 -40.07 -4.24
C VAL A 354 0.63 -41.43 -4.89
N TYR A 355 0.37 -41.44 -6.20
CA TYR A 355 0.42 -42.69 -6.97
C TYR A 355 1.80 -42.85 -7.60
N LEU A 356 2.57 -43.80 -7.07
CA LEU A 356 3.73 -44.36 -7.74
C LEU A 356 3.24 -45.27 -8.87
N LYS A 357 3.42 -44.83 -10.12
CA LYS A 357 3.37 -45.74 -11.26
C LYS A 357 4.74 -45.73 -11.95
N CYS A 358 5.54 -46.75 -11.64
CA CYS A 358 6.75 -47.03 -12.40
C CYS A 358 6.35 -47.39 -13.84
N CYS A 359 6.88 -46.68 -14.83
CA CYS A 359 6.89 -47.16 -16.20
C CYS A 359 8.20 -47.88 -16.49
N ASN A 360 8.02 -49.09 -17.02
CA ASN A 360 9.00 -50.01 -17.59
C ASN A 360 10.07 -49.32 -18.45
N THR A 361 11.29 -49.86 -18.45
CA THR A 361 11.94 -50.43 -19.65
C THR A 361 13.17 -51.23 -19.18
N PHE A 362 13.17 -52.54 -19.42
CA PHE A 362 14.39 -53.35 -19.43
C PHE A 362 15.25 -52.93 -20.62
N ILE A 363 16.52 -52.62 -20.36
CA ILE A 363 17.57 -52.70 -21.37
C ILE A 363 18.55 -53.76 -20.87
N TYR A 364 18.69 -54.79 -21.73
CA TYR A 364 19.31 -56.11 -21.61
C TYR A 364 18.50 -57.19 -20.90
#